data_AF-A0A2N9N2J5-F1
#
_entry.id   AF-A0A2N9N2J5-F1
#
_cell.length_a   1.000
_cell.length_b   1.000
_cell.length_c   1.000
_cell.angle_alpha   90.00
_cell.angle_beta   90.00
_cell.angle_gamma   90.00
#
_symmetry.space_group_name_H-M   'P 1'
#
loop_
_entity.id
_entity.type
_entity.pdbx_description
1 polymer ?
#
loop_
_entity_poly.entity_id
_entity_poly.type
_entity_poly.pdbx_seq_one_letter_code
_entity_poly.pdbx_strand_id
1 'polypeptide(L)' 'MPREVDRALRQKAAKRNLSLNRMVVEELSDAALGARKRADFSGLVGKWTPDPAFDEVLASGKIDRDKWK' A
#
# COMPACT_ATOMS: atom_id res chain seq x y z
N MET A 1 -2.69 -29.03 3.65
CA MET A 1 -3.36 -28.55 2.42
C MET A 1 -2.97 -29.43 1.24
N PRO A 2 -3.84 -29.61 0.23
CA PRO A 2 -3.47 -30.24 -1.04
C PRO A 2 -2.23 -29.57 -1.64
N ARG A 3 -1.35 -30.37 -2.24
CA ARG A 3 -0.04 -29.88 -2.70
C ARG A 3 -0.16 -28.85 -3.82
N GLU A 4 -1.15 -28.99 -4.70
CA GLU A 4 -1.39 -28.04 -5.77
C GLU A 4 -1.78 -26.67 -5.21
N VAL A 5 -2.62 -26.65 -4.16
CA VAL A 5 -3.11 -25.43 -3.51
C VAL A 5 -1.97 -24.70 -2.78
N ASP A 6 -1.15 -25.42 -2.01
CA ASP A 6 0.00 -24.81 -1.31
C ASP A 6 1.01 -24.20 -2.31
N ARG A 7 1.29 -24.91 -3.41
CA ARG A 7 2.19 -24.42 -4.47
C ARG A 7 1.64 -23.15 -5.13
N ALA A 8 0.35 -23.13 -5.45
CA ALA A 8 -0.30 -21.96 -6.04
C ALA A 8 -0.26 -20.75 -5.10
N LEU A 9 -0.53 -20.94 -3.81
CA LEU A 9 -0.48 -19.88 -2.81
C LEU A 9 0.94 -19.34 -2.61
N ARG A 10 1.96 -20.20 -2.57
CA ARG A 10 3.37 -19.78 -2.48
C ARG A 10 3.82 -18.98 -3.70
N GLN A 11 3.42 -19.38 -4.91
CA GLN A 11 3.71 -18.63 -6.13
C GLN A 11 3.05 -17.24 -6.10
N LYS A 12 1.79 -17.17 -5.65
CA LYS A 12 1.07 -15.90 -5.50
C LYS A 12 1.75 -15.01 -4.46
N ALA A 13 2.20 -15.60 -3.34
CA ALA A 13 2.87 -14.91 -2.24
C ALA A 13 4.20 -14.31 -2.70
N ALA A 14 5.00 -15.06 -3.46
CA ALA A 14 6.24 -14.58 -4.05
C ALA A 14 6.01 -13.39 -5.00
N LYS A 15 4.99 -13.47 -5.88
CA LYS A 15 4.66 -12.38 -6.81
C LYS A 15 4.25 -11.08 -6.11
N ARG A 16 3.58 -11.17 -4.96
CA ARG A 16 3.14 -10.00 -4.18
C ARG A 16 4.12 -9.59 -3.09
N ASN A 17 5.25 -10.27 -2.96
CA ASN A 17 6.23 -10.08 -1.90
C ASN A 17 5.62 -10.16 -0.48
N LEU A 18 4.70 -11.12 -0.29
CA LEU A 18 4.01 -11.36 0.98
C LEU A 18 4.46 -12.69 1.59
N SER A 19 4.36 -12.80 2.91
CA SER A 19 4.49 -14.11 3.58
C SER A 19 3.30 -15.01 3.20
N LEU A 20 3.51 -16.32 3.21
CA LEU A 20 2.45 -17.29 2.90
C LEU A 20 1.25 -17.12 3.84
N ASN A 21 1.49 -16.91 5.14
CA ASN A 21 0.43 -16.69 6.11
C ASN A 21 -0.38 -15.43 5.78
N ARG A 22 0.28 -14.35 5.35
CA ARG A 22 -0.41 -13.13 4.96
C ARG A 22 -1.27 -13.35 3.71
N MET A 23 -0.75 -14.07 2.72
CA MET A 23 -1.50 -14.44 1.52
C MET A 23 -2.74 -15.28 1.86
N VAL A 24 -2.61 -16.29 2.72
CA VAL A 24 -3.74 -17.14 3.13
C VAL A 24 -4.84 -16.31 3.78
N VAL A 25 -4.49 -15.41 4.70
CA VAL A 25 -5.47 -14.54 5.37
C VAL A 25 -6.16 -13.63 4.37
N GLU A 26 -5.44 -13.04 3.40
CA GLU A 26 -6.03 -12.17 2.38
C GLU A 26 -7.00 -12.93 1.47
N GLU A 27 -6.62 -14.10 0.96
CA GLU A 27 -7.50 -14.89 0.07
C GLU A 27 -8.73 -15.42 0.81
N LEU A 28 -8.59 -15.82 2.08
CA LEU A 28 -9.72 -16.21 2.92
C LEU A 28 -10.63 -15.02 3.23
N SER A 29 -10.05 -13.84 3.48
CA SER A 29 -10.82 -12.62 3.72
C SER A 29 -11.62 -12.23 2.47
N ASP A 30 -10.99 -12.27 1.30
CA ASP A 30 -11.64 -11.94 0.03
C ASP A 30 -12.73 -12.97 -0.33
N ALA A 31 -12.52 -14.26 -0.04
CA ALA A 31 -13.52 -15.30 -0.30
C ALA A 31 -14.71 -15.26 0.68
N ALA A 32 -14.46 -14.98 1.97
CA ALA A 32 -15.49 -15.00 3.00
C ALA A 32 -16.26 -13.67 3.09
N LEU A 33 -15.59 -12.54 2.88
CA LEU A 33 -16.17 -11.19 3.03
C LEU A 33 -16.41 -10.50 1.68
N GLY A 34 -16.00 -11.12 0.57
CA GLY A 34 -15.92 -10.46 -0.73
C GLY A 34 -14.71 -9.53 -0.82
N ALA A 35 -14.49 -8.96 -2.01
CA ALA A 35 -13.42 -7.99 -2.21
C ALA A 35 -13.56 -6.82 -1.24
N ARG A 36 -12.47 -6.48 -0.53
CA ARG A 36 -12.44 -5.33 0.38
C ARG A 36 -12.87 -4.06 -0.37
N LYS A 37 -14.06 -3.56 -0.07
CA LYS A 37 -14.48 -2.21 -0.51
C LYS A 37 -13.60 -1.20 0.23
N ARG A 38 -12.57 -0.69 -0.45
CA ARG A 38 -11.83 0.48 0.02
C ARG A 38 -12.77 1.67 -0.15
N ALA A 39 -13.10 2.32 0.97
CA ALA A 39 -13.83 3.58 0.91
C ALA A 39 -12.91 4.64 0.29
N ASP A 40 -13.45 5.39 -0.67
CA ASP A 40 -12.77 6.56 -1.19
C ASP A 40 -12.90 7.70 -0.19
N PHE A 41 -11.79 8.09 0.41
CA PHE A 41 -11.70 9.20 1.35
C PHE A 41 -11.14 10.47 0.70
N SER A 42 -10.99 10.51 -0.63
CA SER A 42 -10.56 11.70 -1.37
C SER A 42 -11.44 12.93 -1.08
N GLY A 43 -12.71 12.71 -0.71
CA GLY A 43 -13.64 13.77 -0.31
C GLY A 43 -13.57 14.19 1.16
N LEU A 44 -12.88 13.43 2.03
CA LEU A 44 -12.67 13.78 3.44
C LEU A 44 -11.41 14.61 3.66
N VAL A 45 -10.38 14.37 2.86
CA VAL A 45 -9.14 15.17 2.88
C VAL A 45 -9.32 16.39 1.98
N GLY A 46 -9.02 17.58 2.51
CA GLY A 46 -8.99 18.81 1.71
C GLY A 46 -8.07 18.66 0.51
N LYS A 47 -8.41 19.34 -0.60
CA LYS A 47 -7.54 19.35 -1.78
C LYS A 47 -6.19 19.99 -1.42
N TRP A 48 -5.11 19.44 -1.98
CA TRP A 48 -3.80 20.08 -1.91
C TRP A 48 -3.89 21.47 -2.53
N THR A 49 -3.65 22.52 -1.73
CA THR A 49 -3.58 23.90 -2.22
C THR A 49 -2.17 24.13 -2.75
N PRO A 50 -2.01 24.59 -4.01
CA PRO A 50 -0.70 24.95 -4.54
C PRO A 50 -0.08 26.04 -3.67
N ASP A 51 1.15 25.79 -3.21
CA ASP A 51 1.95 26.74 -2.43
C ASP A 51 3.25 27.02 -3.20
N PRO A 52 3.34 28.19 -3.87
CA PRO A 52 4.52 28.55 -4.64
C PRO A 52 5.83 28.54 -3.83
N ALA A 53 5.77 28.89 -2.54
CA ALA A 53 6.95 28.87 -1.69
C ALA A 53 7.41 27.44 -1.42
N PHE A 54 6.46 26.52 -1.22
CA PHE A 54 6.76 25.09 -1.09
C PHE A 54 7.31 24.51 -2.40
N ASP A 55 6.75 24.89 -3.54
CA ASP A 55 7.20 24.44 -4.86
C ASP A 55 8.64 24.92 -5.16
N GLU A 56 9.00 26.15 -4.79
CA GLU A 56 10.37 26.66 -4.88
C GLU A 56 11.35 25.89 -3.99
N VAL A 57 10.93 25.54 -2.76
CA VAL A 57 11.75 24.73 -1.85
C VAL A 57 11.97 23.32 -2.41
N LEU A 58 10.92 22.69 -2.95
CA LEU A 58 11.04 21.39 -3.63
C LEU A 58 11.98 21.47 -4.83
N ALA A 59 11.85 22.51 -5.66
CA ALA A 59 12.71 22.73 -6.82
C ALA A 59 14.19 22.94 -6.43
N SER A 60 14.44 23.51 -5.25
CA SER A 60 15.81 23.73 -4.75
C SER A 60 16.57 22.43 -4.41
N GLY A 61 15.86 21.33 -4.13
CA GLY A 61 16.45 20.04 -3.77
C GLY A 61 17.31 20.04 -2.50
N LYS A 62 17.26 21.12 -1.70
CA LYS A 62 18.07 21.27 -0.48
C LYS A 62 17.33 20.66 0.71
N ILE A 63 17.90 19.59 1.27
CA ILE A 63 17.41 19.00 2.52
C ILE A 63 18.17 19.66 3.68
N ASP A 64 17.44 20.33 4.56
CA ASP A 64 17.96 20.81 5.83
C ASP A 64 18.13 19.62 6.79
N ARG A 65 19.38 19.16 6.94
CA ARG A 65 19.73 18.00 7.77
C ARG A 65 19.48 18.24 9.26
N ASP A 66 19.48 19.48 9.72
CA ASP A 66 19.28 19.80 11.14
C ASP A 66 17.81 19.69 11.55
N LYS A 67 16.88 19.85 10.58
CA LYS A 67 15.44 19.59 10.77
C LYS A 67 15.05 18.10 10.71
N TRP A 68 15.99 17.21 10.42
CA TRP A 68 15.77 15.76 10.27
C TRP A 68 16.37 14.94 11.43
N LYS A 69 16.77 15.59 12.54
CA LYS A 69 17.09 14.92 13.81
C LYS A 69 15.86 14.78 14.67
#